data_AF-A0A930ANL6-F1
#
_entry.id   AF-A0A930ANL6-F1
#
_cell.length_a   1.000
_cell.length_b   1.000
_cell.length_c   1.000
_cell.angle_alpha   90.00
_cell.angle_beta   90.00
_cell.angle_gamma   90.00
#
_symmetry.space_group_name_H-M   'P 1'
#
loop_
_entity.id
_entity.type
_entity.pdbx_description
1 polymer ?
#
loop_
_entity_poly.entity_id
_entity_poly.type
_entity_poly.pdbx_seq_one_letter_code
_entity_poly.pdbx_strand_id
1 'polypeptide(L)'
;MAIGLPNIDIVFLQKAVSAVLRSERGTALVIVKDDKQTTIGYDVFKFEADITDKKYNADTIKLLKRCFYVNVNKVVVLHVPTRTTAFADLKQVLDRIKYNWACTTVAEWQTDLVSYTKSRNVISKGHKVKCVVANVAVADDKHVVNMKGNFVHEAGAEAGTNVKMTDYLPRITSILANLPMNRSITYYELEDLDYVDNSYVTAEKDVNKWTDEGWLLLINDDEDNVVRVGRGVNTLTTFTSTDTEDMRKIIIVESMDLIQEDLYSTFKKYYVGKYKNHLDNQYLFISSVNA
;
A
#
# COMPACT_ATOMS: atom_id res chain seq x y z
N MET A 1 -32.85 32.87 15.11
CA MET A 1 -32.28 31.51 15.05
C MET A 1 -30.78 31.66 15.14
N ALA A 2 -30.16 31.18 16.22
CA ALA A 2 -28.71 31.11 16.26
C ALA A 2 -28.26 30.19 15.13
N ILE A 3 -27.57 30.75 14.13
CA ILE A 3 -26.84 29.99 13.11
C ILE A 3 -25.63 29.44 13.87
N GLY A 4 -25.82 28.30 14.54
CA GLY A 4 -24.73 27.63 15.25
C GLY A 4 -23.60 27.23 14.29
N LEU A 5 -22.43 26.94 14.86
CA LEU A 5 -21.26 26.43 14.12
C LEU A 5 -21.67 25.26 13.19
N PRO A 6 -21.23 25.26 11.92
CA PRO A 6 -21.68 24.28 10.94
C PRO A 6 -21.27 22.86 11.36
N ASN A 7 -22.15 21.88 11.11
CA ASN A 7 -21.89 20.45 11.30
C ASN A 7 -20.59 19.94 10.63
N ILE A 8 -19.98 20.72 9.74
CA ILE A 8 -18.72 20.41 9.05
C ILE A 8 -17.53 20.39 10.03
N ASP A 9 -17.48 21.31 11.00
CA ASP A 9 -16.40 21.38 12.01
C ASP A 9 -16.35 20.08 12.81
N ILE A 10 -17.52 19.62 13.28
CA ILE A 10 -17.66 18.36 14.01
C ILE A 10 -17.19 17.18 13.17
N VAL A 11 -17.45 17.19 11.85
CA VAL A 11 -16.98 16.13 10.94
C VAL A 11 -15.46 16.12 10.81
N PHE A 12 -14.81 17.28 10.69
CA PHE A 12 -13.34 17.35 10.64
C PHE A 12 -12.71 16.94 11.96
N LEU A 13 -13.24 17.40 13.10
CA LEU A 13 -12.77 16.97 14.43
C LEU A 13 -12.90 15.45 14.62
N GLN A 14 -14.05 14.86 14.26
CA GLN A 14 -14.23 13.40 14.33
C GLN A 14 -13.26 12.64 13.42
N LYS A 15 -12.99 13.16 12.22
CA LYS A 15 -12.02 12.59 11.30
C LYS A 15 -10.60 12.69 11.86
N ALA A 16 -10.20 13.83 12.41
CA ALA A 16 -8.89 14.01 13.04
C ALA A 16 -8.69 13.04 14.22
N VAL A 17 -9.66 12.95 15.14
CA VAL A 17 -9.60 12.04 16.30
C VAL A 17 -9.51 10.57 15.86
N SER A 18 -10.24 10.19 14.80
CA SER A 18 -10.22 8.82 14.28
C SER A 18 -9.10 8.54 13.28
N ALA A 19 -8.22 9.50 12.96
CA ALA A 19 -7.25 9.37 11.88
C ALA A 19 -6.30 8.18 12.10
N VAL A 20 -5.76 8.03 13.32
CA VAL A 20 -4.87 6.91 13.67
C VAL A 20 -5.60 5.57 13.52
N LEU A 21 -6.81 5.44 14.08
CA LEU A 21 -7.64 4.23 13.97
C LEU A 21 -8.08 3.92 12.53
N ARG A 22 -8.25 4.93 11.67
CA ARG A 22 -8.58 4.73 10.26
C ARG A 22 -7.35 4.34 9.44
N SER A 23 -6.18 4.84 9.82
CA SER A 23 -4.93 4.53 9.13
C SER A 23 -4.51 3.06 9.28
N GLU A 24 -4.72 2.45 10.45
CA GLU A 24 -4.50 1.01 10.65
C GLU A 24 -5.57 0.13 9.99
N ARG A 25 -6.62 0.72 9.41
CA ARG A 25 -7.74 -0.03 8.80
C ARG A 25 -7.76 0.05 7.28
N GLY A 26 -6.60 0.19 6.66
CA GLY A 26 -6.44 0.15 5.22
C GLY A 26 -6.84 -1.19 4.61
N THR A 27 -7.01 -1.19 3.30
CA THR A 27 -7.35 -2.38 2.51
C THR A 27 -6.17 -2.76 1.63
N ALA A 28 -5.68 -3.98 1.81
CA ALA A 28 -4.66 -4.57 0.95
C ALA A 28 -5.33 -5.26 -0.25
N LEU A 29 -4.82 -5.00 -1.45
CA LEU A 29 -5.23 -5.66 -2.68
C LEU A 29 -4.08 -6.54 -3.19
N VAL A 30 -4.36 -7.80 -3.47
CA VAL A 30 -3.38 -8.73 -4.04
C VAL A 30 -3.90 -9.21 -5.40
N ILE A 31 -3.13 -8.94 -6.45
CA ILE A 31 -3.41 -9.42 -7.81
C ILE A 31 -2.68 -10.75 -7.98
N VAL A 32 -3.43 -11.81 -8.27
CA VAL A 32 -2.91 -13.18 -8.42
C VAL A 32 -3.45 -13.84 -9.69
N LYS A 33 -2.65 -14.71 -10.28
CA LYS A 33 -3.10 -15.67 -11.29
C LYS A 33 -3.42 -17.00 -10.61
N ASP A 34 -4.59 -17.55 -10.88
CA ASP A 34 -5.00 -18.85 -10.35
C ASP A 34 -5.85 -19.58 -11.41
N ASP A 35 -5.61 -20.87 -11.62
CA ASP A 35 -6.28 -21.65 -12.67
C ASP A 35 -7.66 -22.19 -12.24
N LYS A 36 -7.98 -22.21 -10.93
CA LYS A 36 -9.34 -22.49 -10.44
C LYS A 36 -10.30 -21.36 -10.81
N GLN A 37 -9.76 -20.17 -11.09
CA GLN A 37 -10.54 -19.00 -11.44
C GLN A 37 -10.68 -18.91 -12.95
N THR A 38 -11.92 -19.02 -13.44
CA THR A 38 -12.22 -19.03 -14.87
C THR A 38 -12.52 -17.63 -15.42
N THR A 39 -12.74 -16.64 -14.56
CA THR A 39 -13.01 -15.25 -14.96
C THR A 39 -12.22 -14.28 -14.09
N ILE A 40 -11.95 -13.09 -14.62
CA ILE A 40 -11.35 -12.00 -13.83
C ILE A 40 -12.42 -11.52 -12.85
N GLY A 41 -12.10 -11.54 -11.58
CA GLY A 41 -13.00 -11.11 -10.52
C GLY A 41 -12.23 -10.68 -9.28
N TYR A 42 -12.96 -10.44 -8.20
CA TYR A 42 -12.34 -10.20 -6.92
C TYR A 42 -13.14 -10.83 -5.78
N ASP A 43 -12.40 -11.33 -4.79
CA ASP A 43 -12.93 -11.76 -3.50
C ASP A 43 -12.49 -10.79 -2.40
N VAL A 44 -13.25 -10.76 -1.31
CA VAL A 44 -12.89 -9.98 -0.11
C VAL A 44 -12.84 -10.92 1.08
N PHE A 45 -11.71 -10.94 1.77
CA PHE A 45 -11.45 -11.76 2.93
C PHE A 45 -11.17 -10.89 4.16
N LYS A 46 -11.82 -11.22 5.27
CA LYS A 46 -11.54 -10.64 6.59
C LYS A 46 -10.79 -11.61 7.50
N PHE A 47 -10.92 -12.90 7.23
CA PHE A 47 -10.30 -13.95 8.02
C PHE A 47 -9.51 -14.88 7.11
N GLU A 48 -8.38 -15.35 7.61
CA GLU A 48 -7.54 -16.31 6.92
C GLU A 48 -8.30 -17.60 6.57
N ALA A 49 -9.16 -18.07 7.48
CA ALA A 49 -9.95 -19.30 7.34
C ALA A 49 -10.92 -19.28 6.15
N ASP A 50 -11.29 -18.10 5.64
CA ASP A 50 -12.18 -17.97 4.49
C ASP A 50 -11.47 -18.29 3.16
N ILE A 51 -10.13 -18.33 3.17
CA ILE A 51 -9.30 -18.64 2.01
C ILE A 51 -9.13 -20.16 1.94
N THR A 52 -9.98 -20.78 1.12
CA THR A 52 -10.10 -22.24 1.04
C THR A 52 -9.62 -22.79 -0.29
N ASP A 53 -9.30 -24.09 -0.28
CA ASP A 53 -8.96 -24.90 -1.45
C ASP A 53 -10.10 -24.98 -2.49
N LYS A 54 -11.33 -24.63 -2.12
CA LYS A 54 -12.44 -24.51 -3.07
C LYS A 54 -12.27 -23.33 -4.03
N LYS A 55 -11.59 -22.26 -3.60
CA LYS A 55 -11.44 -21.02 -4.37
C LYS A 55 -10.09 -20.90 -5.07
N TYR A 56 -9.02 -21.38 -4.43
CA TYR A 56 -7.66 -21.12 -4.87
C TYR A 56 -6.77 -22.36 -4.78
N ASN A 57 -5.68 -22.37 -5.53
CA ASN A 57 -4.65 -23.40 -5.44
C ASN A 57 -3.83 -23.28 -4.17
N ALA A 58 -3.17 -24.38 -3.79
CA ALA A 58 -2.35 -24.43 -2.58
C ALA A 58 -1.30 -23.31 -2.52
N ASP A 59 -0.63 -23.04 -3.65
CA ASP A 59 0.38 -21.98 -3.74
C ASP A 59 -0.21 -20.58 -3.54
N THR A 60 -1.32 -20.29 -4.20
CA THR A 60 -2.06 -19.03 -4.03
C THR A 60 -2.57 -18.86 -2.61
N ILE A 61 -3.08 -19.94 -1.99
CA ILE A 61 -3.52 -19.92 -0.59
C ILE A 61 -2.35 -19.61 0.32
N LYS A 62 -1.21 -20.30 0.18
CA LYS A 62 0.00 -20.04 1.00
C LYS A 62 0.41 -18.58 0.89
N LEU A 63 0.39 -18.04 -0.32
CA LEU A 63 0.71 -16.64 -0.59
C LEU A 63 -0.25 -15.66 0.09
N LEU A 64 -1.56 -15.88 -0.03
CA LEU A 64 -2.58 -15.00 0.53
C LEU A 64 -2.64 -15.07 2.06
N LYS A 65 -2.31 -16.22 2.65
CA LYS A 65 -2.25 -16.39 4.11
C LYS A 65 -1.20 -15.49 4.75
N ARG A 66 -0.10 -15.17 4.07
CA ARG A 66 0.92 -14.22 4.55
C ARG A 66 0.36 -12.83 4.83
N CYS A 67 -0.74 -12.45 4.17
CA CYS A 67 -1.42 -11.17 4.45
C CYS A 67 -1.98 -11.10 5.88
N PHE A 68 -2.30 -12.25 6.49
CA PHE A 68 -2.94 -12.37 7.80
C PHE A 68 -1.94 -12.54 8.95
N TYR A 69 -0.64 -12.54 8.69
CA TYR A 69 0.40 -12.43 9.73
C TYR A 69 0.46 -11.04 10.39
N VAL A 70 -0.50 -10.18 10.03
CA VAL A 70 -0.86 -8.93 10.71
C VAL A 70 -2.38 -8.86 10.78
N ASN A 71 -2.90 -8.06 11.70
CA ASN A 71 -4.33 -7.80 11.86
C ASN A 71 -4.90 -6.88 10.76
N VAL A 72 -4.66 -7.20 9.49
CA VAL A 72 -5.17 -6.44 8.34
C VAL A 72 -6.71 -6.39 8.37
N ASN A 73 -7.28 -5.20 8.16
CA ASN A 73 -8.74 -5.00 8.24
C ASN A 73 -9.51 -5.83 7.21
N LYS A 74 -8.97 -5.93 5.99
CA LYS A 74 -9.42 -6.86 4.95
C LYS A 74 -8.40 -6.96 3.82
N VAL A 75 -8.39 -8.12 3.17
CA VAL A 75 -7.63 -8.41 1.95
C VAL A 75 -8.62 -8.54 0.80
N VAL A 76 -8.39 -7.81 -0.27
CA VAL A 76 -9.09 -7.99 -1.54
C VAL A 76 -8.17 -8.78 -2.46
N VAL A 77 -8.66 -9.86 -3.03
CA VAL A 77 -7.89 -10.68 -3.97
C VAL A 77 -8.48 -10.46 -5.34
N LEU A 78 -7.75 -9.78 -6.22
CA LEU A 78 -8.11 -9.71 -7.63
C LEU A 78 -7.55 -10.96 -8.29
N HIS A 79 -8.43 -11.90 -8.55
CA HIS A 79 -8.08 -13.17 -9.13
C HIS A 79 -8.22 -13.14 -10.65
N VAL A 80 -7.24 -13.71 -11.33
CA VAL A 80 -7.13 -13.67 -12.78
C VAL A 80 -6.88 -15.08 -13.31
N PRO A 81 -7.60 -15.52 -14.36
CA PRO A 81 -7.29 -16.79 -15.02
C PRO A 81 -5.86 -16.79 -15.55
N THR A 82 -5.16 -17.93 -15.43
CA THR A 82 -3.77 -18.07 -15.91
C THR A 82 -3.58 -17.75 -17.39
N ARG A 83 -4.62 -17.94 -18.22
CA ARG A 83 -4.65 -17.58 -19.64
C ARG A 83 -4.63 -16.08 -19.95
N THR A 84 -4.93 -15.21 -18.97
CA THR A 84 -4.88 -13.76 -19.17
C THR A 84 -3.43 -13.31 -19.17
N THR A 85 -3.00 -12.70 -20.28
CA THR A 85 -1.62 -12.24 -20.46
C THR A 85 -1.48 -10.74 -20.21
N ALA A 86 -2.47 -9.94 -20.63
CA ALA A 86 -2.39 -8.48 -20.57
C ALA A 86 -2.89 -7.92 -19.24
N PHE A 87 -2.09 -7.06 -18.60
CA PHE A 87 -2.51 -6.26 -17.44
C PHE A 87 -3.68 -5.31 -17.79
N ALA A 88 -3.85 -4.96 -19.07
CA ALA A 88 -4.95 -4.10 -19.49
C ALA A 88 -6.34 -4.69 -19.19
N ASP A 89 -6.49 -6.02 -19.26
CA ASP A 89 -7.78 -6.70 -19.14
C ASP A 89 -8.37 -6.61 -17.72
N LEU A 90 -7.51 -6.43 -16.73
CA LEU A 90 -7.88 -6.34 -15.31
C LEU A 90 -8.16 -4.91 -14.85
N LYS A 91 -7.83 -3.88 -15.64
CA LYS A 91 -8.06 -2.47 -15.30
C LYS A 91 -9.53 -2.17 -14.99
N GLN A 92 -10.46 -2.71 -15.79
CA GLN A 92 -11.89 -2.46 -15.58
C GLN A 92 -12.40 -2.98 -14.23
N VAL A 93 -11.88 -4.13 -13.78
CA VAL A 93 -12.23 -4.70 -12.48
C VAL A 93 -11.50 -3.94 -11.38
N LEU A 94 -10.21 -3.67 -11.57
CA LEU A 94 -9.36 -2.94 -10.63
C LEU A 94 -9.88 -1.54 -10.30
N ASP A 95 -10.41 -0.81 -11.29
CA ASP A 95 -11.01 0.52 -11.13
C ASP A 95 -12.25 0.53 -10.21
N ARG A 96 -12.94 -0.61 -10.10
CA ARG A 96 -14.14 -0.75 -9.27
C ARG A 96 -13.82 -1.08 -7.81
N ILE A 97 -12.59 -1.51 -7.53
CA ILE A 97 -12.16 -1.89 -6.20
C ILE A 97 -11.66 -0.66 -5.44
N LYS A 98 -12.13 -0.51 -4.20
CA LYS A 98 -11.59 0.46 -3.24
C LYS A 98 -10.54 -0.22 -2.38
N TYR A 99 -9.30 0.24 -2.47
CA TYR A 99 -8.15 -0.29 -1.75
C TYR A 99 -7.15 0.82 -1.45
N ASN A 100 -6.27 0.62 -0.46
CA ASN A 100 -5.23 1.60 -0.12
C ASN A 100 -3.88 1.19 -0.72
N TRP A 101 -3.53 -0.09 -0.56
CA TRP A 101 -2.28 -0.68 -1.01
C TRP A 101 -2.56 -1.84 -1.95
N ALA A 102 -1.76 -1.97 -3.01
CA ALA A 102 -1.84 -3.08 -3.94
C ALA A 102 -0.47 -3.72 -4.21
N CYS A 103 -0.45 -5.01 -4.48
CA CYS A 103 0.68 -5.69 -5.09
C CYS A 103 0.21 -6.69 -6.14
N THR A 104 1.13 -7.13 -6.98
CA THR A 104 0.94 -8.26 -7.88
C THR A 104 2.04 -9.28 -7.62
N THR A 105 1.69 -10.57 -7.63
CA THR A 105 2.66 -11.67 -7.51
C THR A 105 3.22 -12.06 -8.87
N VAL A 106 2.58 -11.57 -9.93
CA VAL A 106 2.93 -11.85 -11.32
C VAL A 106 4.10 -10.93 -11.73
N ALA A 107 5.26 -11.53 -11.98
CA ALA A 107 6.50 -10.80 -12.27
C ALA A 107 6.41 -9.88 -13.50
N GLU A 108 5.73 -10.32 -14.56
CA GLU A 108 5.52 -9.53 -15.80
C GLU A 108 4.66 -8.28 -15.58
N TRP A 109 3.89 -8.20 -14.50
CA TRP A 109 2.93 -7.11 -14.24
C TRP A 109 3.44 -6.06 -13.25
N GLN A 110 4.67 -6.18 -12.74
CA GLN A 110 5.22 -5.25 -11.75
C GLN A 110 5.26 -3.80 -12.29
N THR A 111 5.82 -3.61 -13.49
CA THR A 111 5.91 -2.30 -14.15
C THR A 111 4.55 -1.75 -14.57
N ASP A 112 3.64 -2.63 -14.99
CA ASP A 112 2.27 -2.24 -15.35
C ASP A 112 1.49 -1.73 -14.13
N LEU A 113 1.66 -2.38 -12.96
CA LEU A 113 1.04 -1.94 -11.71
C LEU A 113 1.56 -0.57 -11.27
N VAL A 114 2.84 -0.28 -11.46
CA VAL A 114 3.42 1.06 -11.23
C VAL A 114 2.71 2.08 -12.13
N SER A 115 2.69 1.82 -13.44
CA SER A 115 2.07 2.72 -14.43
C SER A 115 0.59 2.96 -14.14
N TYR A 116 -0.13 1.91 -13.76
CA TYR A 116 -1.52 1.99 -13.36
C TYR A 116 -1.71 2.86 -12.11
N THR A 117 -0.93 2.63 -11.06
CA THR A 117 -0.99 3.39 -9.80
C THR A 117 -0.80 4.88 -10.04
N LYS A 118 0.22 5.26 -10.82
CA LYS A 118 0.44 6.65 -11.21
C LYS A 118 -0.75 7.25 -11.94
N SER A 119 -1.24 6.58 -12.98
CA SER A 119 -2.36 7.09 -13.80
C SER A 119 -3.64 7.25 -12.98
N ARG A 120 -3.92 6.31 -12.07
CA ARG A 120 -5.07 6.37 -11.15
C ARG A 120 -4.96 7.55 -10.19
N ASN A 121 -3.75 7.82 -9.68
CA ASN A 121 -3.52 8.96 -8.77
C ASN A 121 -3.56 10.33 -9.47
N VAL A 122 -3.25 10.41 -10.76
CA VAL A 122 -3.46 11.63 -11.56
C VAL A 122 -4.96 11.92 -11.73
N ILE A 123 -5.76 10.89 -11.98
CA ILE A 123 -7.21 11.02 -12.19
C ILE A 123 -7.96 11.26 -10.87
N SER A 124 -7.53 10.60 -9.79
CA SER A 124 -8.21 10.69 -8.50
C SER A 124 -7.93 12.02 -7.79
N LYS A 125 -8.98 12.76 -7.43
CA LYS A 125 -8.88 14.04 -6.72
C LYS A 125 -8.89 13.93 -5.18
N GLY A 126 -9.20 12.76 -4.65
CA GLY A 126 -9.34 12.55 -3.20
C GLY A 126 -8.60 11.31 -2.72
N HIS A 127 -9.14 10.14 -3.03
CA HIS A 127 -8.57 8.87 -2.57
C HIS A 127 -7.39 8.44 -3.43
N LYS A 128 -6.18 8.48 -2.88
CA LYS A 128 -4.95 8.02 -3.53
C LYS A 128 -4.67 6.56 -3.19
N VAL A 129 -4.12 5.82 -4.15
CA VAL A 129 -3.74 4.42 -4.00
C VAL A 129 -2.22 4.26 -4.08
N LYS A 130 -1.68 3.24 -3.42
CA LYS A 130 -0.25 2.92 -3.45
C LYS A 130 -0.03 1.51 -3.95
N CYS A 131 1.18 1.22 -4.41
CA CYS A 131 1.58 -0.15 -4.71
C CYS A 131 2.94 -0.53 -4.14
N VAL A 132 3.07 -1.83 -3.84
CA VAL A 132 4.34 -2.47 -3.51
C VAL A 132 4.72 -3.36 -4.69
N VAL A 133 5.93 -3.18 -5.20
CA VAL A 133 6.50 -3.93 -6.32
C VAL A 133 7.89 -4.45 -5.97
N ALA A 134 8.43 -5.35 -6.77
CA ALA A 134 9.79 -5.88 -6.58
C ALA A 134 10.66 -5.64 -7.83
N ASN A 135 11.88 -5.17 -7.62
CA ASN A 135 12.92 -5.02 -8.65
C ASN A 135 12.50 -4.22 -9.91
N VAL A 136 11.59 -3.25 -9.77
CA VAL A 136 11.22 -2.37 -10.90
C VAL A 136 12.32 -1.34 -11.12
N ALA A 137 12.87 -1.24 -12.33
CA ALA A 137 14.03 -0.38 -12.58
C ALA A 137 13.72 1.12 -12.49
N VAL A 138 12.54 1.55 -12.93
CA VAL A 138 12.16 2.97 -13.01
C VAL A 138 10.74 3.14 -12.48
N ALA A 139 10.63 3.77 -11.31
CA ALA A 139 9.35 4.14 -10.71
C ALA A 139 9.31 5.63 -10.42
N ASP A 140 10.17 6.20 -9.57
CA ASP A 140 10.20 7.64 -9.28
C ASP A 140 8.81 8.26 -8.98
N ASP A 141 8.12 7.68 -7.99
CA ASP A 141 6.82 8.15 -7.51
C ASP A 141 6.65 7.86 -6.01
N LYS A 142 6.10 8.85 -5.30
CA LYS A 142 5.89 8.81 -3.85
C LYS A 142 4.85 7.77 -3.38
N HIS A 143 4.01 7.27 -4.28
CA HIS A 143 3.00 6.23 -4.00
C HIS A 143 3.46 4.82 -4.38
N VAL A 144 4.72 4.66 -4.78
CA VAL A 144 5.27 3.36 -5.19
C VAL A 144 6.40 2.96 -4.25
N VAL A 145 6.28 1.78 -3.65
CA VAL A 145 7.31 1.16 -2.82
C VAL A 145 7.92 0.01 -3.61
N ASN A 146 9.24 -0.02 -3.69
CA ASN A 146 9.96 -0.99 -4.52
C ASN A 146 10.96 -1.79 -3.70
N MET A 147 10.67 -3.07 -3.55
CA MET A 147 11.49 -4.02 -2.82
C MET A 147 12.74 -4.37 -3.64
N LYS A 148 13.89 -4.39 -2.98
CA LYS A 148 15.13 -4.94 -3.54
C LYS A 148 15.39 -6.35 -3.00
N GLY A 149 15.88 -7.23 -3.87
CA GLY A 149 16.23 -8.62 -3.54
C GLY A 149 15.42 -9.64 -4.32
N ASN A 150 15.98 -10.84 -4.47
CA ASN A 150 15.37 -11.88 -5.29
C ASN A 150 14.42 -12.78 -4.48
N PHE A 151 14.74 -13.02 -3.21
CA PHE A 151 14.00 -13.94 -2.37
C PHE A 151 14.13 -13.62 -0.87
N VAL A 152 13.25 -14.25 -0.10
CA VAL A 152 13.32 -14.37 1.36
C VAL A 152 13.26 -15.85 1.75
N HIS A 153 13.74 -16.19 2.93
CA HIS A 153 13.62 -17.52 3.52
C HIS A 153 12.71 -17.43 4.75
N GLU A 154 11.69 -18.29 4.77
CA GLU A 154 10.72 -18.33 5.88
C GLU A 154 11.32 -19.07 7.06
N ALA A 155 11.12 -18.55 8.27
CA ALA A 155 11.62 -19.17 9.48
C ALA A 155 11.07 -20.61 9.61
N GLY A 156 11.99 -21.57 9.77
CA GLY A 156 11.64 -23.00 9.91
C GLY A 156 11.33 -23.72 8.58
N ALA A 157 11.48 -23.07 7.43
CA ALA A 157 11.45 -23.76 6.14
C ALA A 157 12.70 -24.64 5.94
N GLU A 158 12.58 -25.67 5.10
CA GLU A 158 13.72 -26.51 4.73
C GLU A 158 14.77 -25.67 3.98
N ALA A 159 16.05 -25.86 4.34
CA ALA A 159 17.16 -25.12 3.75
C ALA A 159 17.13 -25.18 2.21
N GLY A 160 17.15 -24.01 1.57
CA GLY A 160 17.04 -23.86 0.12
C GLY A 160 15.62 -23.64 -0.40
N THR A 161 14.59 -23.69 0.46
CA THR A 161 13.20 -23.39 0.11
C THR A 161 12.94 -21.89 0.18
N ASN A 162 13.39 -21.18 -0.85
CA ASN A 162 13.27 -19.73 -0.92
C ASN A 162 11.93 -19.28 -1.50
N VAL A 163 11.34 -18.23 -0.92
CA VAL A 163 10.16 -17.55 -1.44
C VAL A 163 10.60 -16.38 -2.30
N LYS A 164 10.16 -16.32 -3.56
CA LYS A 164 10.48 -15.19 -4.46
C LYS A 164 9.97 -13.88 -3.84
N MET A 165 10.72 -12.80 -4.04
CA MET A 165 10.33 -11.49 -3.49
C MET A 165 8.93 -11.06 -3.96
N THR A 166 8.56 -11.36 -5.21
CA THR A 166 7.20 -11.10 -5.76
C THR A 166 6.10 -11.82 -4.99
N ASP A 167 6.39 -13.03 -4.51
CA ASP A 167 5.44 -13.88 -3.78
C ASP A 167 5.36 -13.50 -2.29
N TYR A 168 6.30 -12.68 -1.82
CA TYR A 168 6.34 -12.11 -0.47
C TYR A 168 5.75 -10.71 -0.39
N LEU A 169 5.59 -10.00 -1.51
CA LEU A 169 4.91 -8.69 -1.56
C LEU A 169 3.54 -8.63 -0.84
N PRO A 170 2.68 -9.67 -0.84
CA PRO A 170 1.40 -9.64 -0.12
C PRO A 170 1.54 -9.40 1.38
N ARG A 171 2.63 -9.92 2.00
CA ARG A 171 2.97 -9.70 3.41
C ARG A 171 3.24 -8.22 3.67
N ILE A 172 4.18 -7.64 2.92
CA ILE A 172 4.57 -6.22 3.02
C ILE A 172 3.39 -5.29 2.74
N THR A 173 2.61 -5.59 1.70
CA THR A 173 1.40 -4.83 1.33
C THR A 173 0.39 -4.81 2.47
N SER A 174 0.23 -5.92 3.18
CA SER A 174 -0.72 -6.02 4.30
C SER A 174 -0.21 -5.33 5.55
N ILE A 175 1.10 -5.38 5.82
CA ILE A 175 1.73 -4.59 6.89
C ILE A 175 1.48 -3.10 6.63
N LEU A 176 1.78 -2.62 5.43
CA LEU A 176 1.60 -1.21 5.06
C LEU A 176 0.12 -0.77 5.10
N ALA A 177 -0.80 -1.65 4.72
CA ALA A 177 -2.24 -1.38 4.83
C ALA A 177 -2.76 -1.35 6.28
N ASN A 178 -2.04 -1.98 7.22
CA ASN A 178 -2.42 -2.07 8.62
C ASN A 178 -1.56 -1.17 9.55
N LEU A 179 -0.61 -0.43 9.00
CA LEU A 179 0.33 0.32 9.82
C LEU A 179 -0.31 1.64 10.29
N PRO A 180 -0.42 1.89 11.61
CA PRO A 180 -0.97 3.15 12.10
C PRO A 180 -0.02 4.32 11.81
N MET A 181 -0.59 5.50 11.55
CA MET A 181 0.17 6.73 11.23
C MET A 181 1.10 7.24 12.33
N ASN A 182 1.02 6.70 13.55
CA ASN A 182 1.97 7.01 14.62
C ASN A 182 3.21 6.10 14.61
N ARG A 183 3.30 5.15 13.68
CA ARG A 183 4.41 4.20 13.55
C ARG A 183 4.92 4.12 12.11
N SER A 184 6.23 4.13 11.95
CA SER A 184 6.89 3.86 10.66
C SER A 184 7.16 2.36 10.50
N ILE A 185 7.23 1.89 9.25
CA ILE A 185 7.67 0.52 8.94
C ILE A 185 9.18 0.36 9.12
N THR A 186 9.92 1.46 9.34
CA THR A 186 11.36 1.43 9.62
C THR A 186 11.65 0.57 10.84
N TYR A 187 12.56 -0.40 10.70
CA TYR A 187 12.89 -1.41 11.72
C TYR A 187 11.70 -2.29 12.15
N TYR A 188 10.68 -2.44 11.29
CA TYR A 188 9.63 -3.42 11.53
C TYR A 188 10.22 -4.84 11.41
N GLU A 189 10.07 -5.63 12.46
CA GLU A 189 10.54 -7.01 12.54
C GLU A 189 9.61 -7.96 11.80
N LEU A 190 10.18 -8.84 10.98
CA LEU A 190 9.48 -9.85 10.21
C LEU A 190 9.76 -11.22 10.84
N GLU A 191 9.03 -11.53 11.90
CA GLU A 191 9.14 -12.78 12.66
C GLU A 191 8.92 -14.04 11.80
N ASP A 192 8.27 -13.90 10.65
CA ASP A 192 8.04 -14.98 9.69
C ASP A 192 9.27 -15.33 8.82
N LEU A 193 10.36 -14.57 8.92
CA LEU A 193 11.59 -14.76 8.15
C LEU A 193 12.81 -14.94 9.06
N ASP A 194 13.75 -15.77 8.62
CA ASP A 194 15.08 -15.92 9.23
C ASP A 194 16.22 -15.38 8.35
N TYR A 195 15.96 -15.18 7.05
CA TYR A 195 16.95 -14.66 6.11
C TYR A 195 16.31 -13.94 4.92
N VAL A 196 16.98 -12.91 4.43
CA VAL A 196 16.70 -12.26 3.15
C VAL A 196 17.94 -12.22 2.26
N ASP A 197 17.72 -12.37 0.95
CA ASP A 197 18.74 -12.15 -0.07
C ASP A 197 19.40 -10.77 0.10
N ASN A 198 20.71 -10.77 0.32
CA ASN A 198 21.57 -9.59 0.39
C ASN A 198 22.66 -9.60 -0.70
N SER A 199 22.55 -10.46 -1.72
CA SER A 199 23.56 -10.62 -2.79
C SER A 199 23.82 -9.35 -3.61
N TYR A 200 22.89 -8.40 -3.58
CA TYR A 200 23.00 -7.10 -4.25
C TYR A 200 23.71 -6.03 -3.39
N VAL A 201 24.02 -6.34 -2.14
CA VAL A 201 24.76 -5.46 -1.23
C VAL A 201 26.25 -5.69 -1.44
N THR A 202 26.97 -4.64 -1.82
CA THR A 202 28.42 -4.69 -2.04
C THR A 202 29.11 -3.57 -1.26
N ALA A 203 30.44 -3.62 -1.14
CA ALA A 203 31.21 -2.54 -0.53
C ALA A 203 31.00 -1.19 -1.25
N GLU A 204 30.75 -1.22 -2.55
CA GLU A 204 30.48 -0.03 -3.35
C GLU A 204 29.03 0.44 -3.24
N LYS A 205 28.09 -0.50 -3.04
CA LYS A 205 26.66 -0.23 -2.98
C LYS A 205 26.01 -0.92 -1.77
N ASP A 206 26.10 -0.23 -0.64
CA ASP A 206 25.56 -0.67 0.63
C ASP A 206 24.03 -0.40 0.74
N VAL A 207 23.46 -0.83 1.87
CA VAL A 207 22.04 -0.67 2.16
C VAL A 207 21.61 0.80 2.18
N ASN A 208 22.47 1.71 2.65
CA ASN A 208 22.15 3.14 2.69
C ASN A 208 22.06 3.72 1.29
N LYS A 209 23.01 3.42 0.40
CA LYS A 209 22.99 3.87 -1.00
C LYS A 209 21.77 3.35 -1.75
N TRP A 210 21.41 2.08 -1.55
CA TRP A 210 20.16 1.55 -2.12
C TRP A 210 18.92 2.28 -1.56
N THR A 211 18.89 2.55 -0.25
CA THR A 211 17.80 3.32 0.37
C THR A 211 17.73 4.74 -0.20
N ASP A 212 18.88 5.39 -0.44
CA ASP A 212 18.98 6.73 -1.01
C ASP A 212 18.52 6.78 -2.48
N GLU A 213 18.54 5.66 -3.19
CA GLU A 213 17.95 5.50 -4.53
C GLU A 213 16.45 5.14 -4.50
N GLY A 214 15.81 5.12 -3.32
CA GLY A 214 14.37 4.87 -3.18
C GLY A 214 13.97 3.39 -3.17
N TRP A 215 14.91 2.50 -2.85
CA TRP A 215 14.62 1.08 -2.65
C TRP A 215 14.24 0.81 -1.20
N LEU A 216 13.21 0.01 -0.97
CA LEU A 216 12.91 -0.54 0.34
C LEU A 216 13.65 -1.87 0.49
N LEU A 217 14.51 -1.94 1.50
CA LEU A 217 15.34 -3.11 1.79
C LEU A 217 14.85 -3.81 3.04
N LEU A 218 14.93 -5.14 3.02
CA LEU A 218 14.96 -5.94 4.21
C LEU A 218 16.43 -6.17 4.58
N ILE A 219 16.72 -6.22 5.87
CA ILE A 219 18.07 -6.41 6.42
C ILE A 219 18.08 -7.65 7.31
N ASN A 220 19.14 -8.44 7.22
CA ASN A 220 19.45 -9.47 8.20
C ASN A 220 20.12 -8.77 9.38
N ASP A 221 19.47 -8.77 10.54
CA ASP A 221 20.00 -8.22 11.78
C ASP A 221 20.75 -9.33 12.52
N ASP A 222 22.07 -9.37 12.35
CA ASP A 222 22.93 -10.41 12.90
C ASP A 222 22.99 -10.39 14.45
N GLU A 223 22.66 -9.27 15.09
CA GLU A 223 22.67 -9.15 16.55
C GLU A 223 21.48 -9.91 17.16
N ASP A 224 20.29 -9.68 16.61
CA ASP A 224 19.04 -10.28 17.09
C ASP A 224 18.65 -11.58 16.33
N ASN A 225 19.38 -11.95 15.28
CA ASN A 225 19.07 -13.05 14.35
C ASN A 225 17.64 -12.97 13.76
N VAL A 226 17.23 -11.76 13.40
CA VAL A 226 15.90 -11.48 12.83
C VAL A 226 16.01 -10.70 11.53
N VAL A 227 14.99 -10.82 10.68
CA VAL A 227 14.88 -9.97 9.48
C VAL A 227 14.06 -8.72 9.82
N ARG A 228 14.59 -7.55 9.48
CA ARG A 228 13.91 -6.26 9.70
C ARG A 228 13.75 -5.48 8.41
N VAL A 229 12.79 -4.57 8.37
CA VAL A 229 12.71 -3.55 7.33
C VAL A 229 13.76 -2.47 7.60
N GLY A 230 14.67 -2.22 6.66
CA GLY A 230 15.75 -1.24 6.84
C GLY A 230 15.25 0.20 7.00
N ARG A 231 14.48 0.70 6.03
CA ARG A 231 13.88 2.04 6.10
C ARG A 231 12.61 2.15 5.28
N GLY A 232 11.59 2.82 5.84
CA GLY A 232 10.31 3.06 5.18
C GLY A 232 10.37 4.16 4.12
N VAL A 233 10.99 3.86 2.97
CA VAL A 233 11.10 4.76 1.82
C VAL A 233 10.27 4.29 0.62
N ASN A 234 9.84 5.24 -0.21
CA ASN A 234 9.24 5.00 -1.52
C ASN A 234 10.26 5.33 -2.63
N THR A 235 9.83 5.18 -3.88
CA THR A 235 10.71 5.32 -5.05
C THR A 235 10.99 6.76 -5.48
N LEU A 236 10.45 7.78 -4.81
CA LEU A 236 10.68 9.17 -5.18
C LEU A 236 12.16 9.53 -5.00
N THR A 237 12.76 10.03 -6.09
CA THR A 237 14.15 10.47 -6.16
C THR A 237 14.28 11.84 -6.85
N THR A 238 13.33 12.20 -7.73
CA THR A 238 13.29 13.52 -8.36
C THR A 238 12.43 14.49 -7.54
N PHE A 239 13.05 15.56 -7.04
CA PHE A 239 12.36 16.58 -6.26
C PHE A 239 11.95 17.78 -7.10
N THR A 240 10.81 18.36 -6.75
CA THR A 240 10.26 19.56 -7.40
C THR A 240 9.77 20.54 -6.34
N SER A 241 9.21 21.68 -6.74
CA SER A 241 8.56 22.60 -5.80
C SER A 241 7.32 21.99 -5.13
N THR A 242 6.74 20.93 -5.68
CA THR A 242 5.55 20.23 -5.15
C THR A 242 5.88 18.87 -4.57
N ASP A 243 7.00 18.26 -4.95
CA ASP A 243 7.49 16.98 -4.44
C ASP A 243 8.79 17.22 -3.66
N THR A 244 8.65 17.35 -2.34
CA THR A 244 9.78 17.60 -1.45
C THR A 244 10.48 16.30 -1.03
N GLU A 245 11.71 16.42 -0.54
CA GLU A 245 12.51 15.27 -0.09
C GLU A 245 11.83 14.46 1.03
N ASP A 246 11.06 15.12 1.90
CA ASP A 246 10.31 14.44 2.96
C ASP A 246 9.26 13.45 2.40
N MET A 247 8.73 13.72 1.20
CA MET A 247 7.76 12.85 0.54
C MET A 247 8.35 11.51 0.11
N ARG A 248 9.64 11.26 0.34
CA ARG A 248 10.26 9.93 0.20
C ARG A 248 9.82 8.95 1.28
N LYS A 249 9.35 9.45 2.42
CA LYS A 249 8.95 8.62 3.55
C LYS A 249 7.52 8.14 3.35
N ILE A 250 7.31 6.83 3.43
CA ILE A 250 5.97 6.23 3.25
C ILE A 250 4.96 6.83 4.24
N ILE A 251 5.34 6.99 5.51
CA ILE A 251 4.47 7.55 6.55
C ILE A 251 4.03 8.99 6.26
N ILE A 252 4.87 9.80 5.62
CA ILE A 252 4.55 11.18 5.26
C ILE A 252 3.52 11.19 4.14
N VAL A 253 3.72 10.38 3.10
CA VAL A 253 2.76 10.25 1.99
C VAL A 253 1.43 9.68 2.46
N GLU A 254 1.43 8.67 3.33
CA GLU A 254 0.20 8.13 3.93
C GLU A 254 -0.58 9.22 4.67
N SER A 255 0.12 10.04 5.46
CA SER A 255 -0.49 11.13 6.21
C SER A 255 -1.10 12.18 5.28
N MET A 256 -0.36 12.59 4.26
CA MET A 256 -0.81 13.57 3.26
C MET A 256 -2.05 13.09 2.51
N ASP A 257 -2.04 11.83 2.07
CA ASP A 257 -3.14 11.27 1.29
C ASP A 257 -4.41 11.08 2.13
N LEU A 258 -4.28 10.71 3.41
CA LEU A 258 -5.43 10.61 4.31
C LEU A 258 -6.08 12.00 4.53
N ILE A 259 -5.26 13.03 4.75
CA ILE A 259 -5.73 14.41 4.87
C ILE A 259 -6.43 14.84 3.58
N GLN A 260 -5.84 14.56 2.41
CA GLN A 260 -6.44 14.88 1.12
C GLN A 260 -7.79 14.17 0.92
N GLU A 261 -7.88 12.89 1.28
CA GLU A 261 -9.13 12.13 1.20
C GLU A 261 -10.20 12.72 2.14
N ASP A 262 -9.82 13.10 3.36
CA ASP A 262 -10.74 13.71 4.32
C ASP A 262 -11.26 15.06 3.84
N LEU A 263 -10.39 15.93 3.36
CA LEU A 263 -10.76 17.22 2.78
C LEU A 263 -11.72 17.02 1.60
N TYR A 264 -11.33 16.17 0.64
CA TYR A 264 -12.13 15.95 -0.56
C TYR A 264 -13.49 15.31 -0.25
N SER A 265 -13.51 14.28 0.61
CA SER A 265 -14.74 13.58 0.96
C SER A 265 -15.69 14.45 1.77
N THR A 266 -15.17 15.28 2.69
CA THR A 266 -15.98 16.24 3.47
C THR A 266 -16.52 17.34 2.56
N PHE A 267 -15.68 17.94 1.71
CA PHE A 267 -16.11 18.95 0.74
C PHE A 267 -17.23 18.44 -0.16
N LYS A 268 -17.05 17.24 -0.75
CA LYS A 268 -18.04 16.64 -1.65
C LYS A 268 -19.36 16.30 -0.95
N LYS A 269 -19.33 15.81 0.29
CA LYS A 269 -20.53 15.35 1.01
C LYS A 269 -21.27 16.47 1.72
N TYR A 270 -20.55 17.47 2.23
CA TYR A 270 -21.10 18.45 3.17
C TYR A 270 -21.08 19.88 2.66
N TYR A 271 -20.22 20.21 1.67
CA TYR A 271 -20.17 21.56 1.12
C TYR A 271 -20.86 21.68 -0.25
N VAL A 272 -20.41 20.90 -1.24
CA VAL A 272 -20.87 20.99 -2.63
C VAL A 272 -22.37 20.71 -2.74
N GLY A 273 -23.09 21.62 -3.39
CA GLY A 273 -24.54 21.51 -3.61
C GLY A 273 -25.40 21.78 -2.37
N LYS A 274 -24.80 21.88 -1.18
CA LYS A 274 -25.48 22.22 0.08
C LYS A 274 -25.34 23.69 0.43
N TYR A 275 -24.21 24.29 0.11
CA TYR A 275 -23.91 25.70 0.37
C TYR A 275 -23.63 26.43 -0.94
N LYS A 276 -24.10 27.68 -1.05
CA LYS A 276 -23.75 28.56 -2.18
C LYS A 276 -22.26 28.89 -2.11
N ASN A 277 -21.54 28.71 -3.21
CA ASN A 277 -20.10 28.97 -3.27
C ASN A 277 -19.79 30.47 -3.41
N HIS A 278 -20.02 31.22 -2.35
CA HIS A 278 -19.65 32.63 -2.21
C HIS A 278 -18.70 32.79 -1.03
N LEU A 279 -18.05 33.95 -0.95
CA LEU A 279 -16.90 34.21 -0.08
C LEU A 279 -17.11 33.80 1.39
N ASP A 280 -18.25 34.14 1.98
CA ASP A 280 -18.52 33.84 3.40
C ASP A 280 -18.55 32.34 3.67
N ASN A 281 -19.23 31.56 2.81
CA ASN A 281 -19.25 30.10 2.93
C ASN A 281 -17.88 29.47 2.67
N GLN A 282 -17.05 30.07 1.80
CA GLN A 282 -15.68 29.61 1.58
C GLN A 282 -14.83 29.81 2.84
N TYR A 283 -14.93 30.99 3.48
CA TYR A 283 -14.25 31.24 4.75
C TYR A 283 -14.72 30.32 5.87
N LEU A 284 -16.02 30.03 5.95
CA LEU A 284 -16.54 29.07 6.92
C LEU A 284 -15.93 27.67 6.70
N PHE A 285 -15.88 27.19 5.46
CA PHE A 285 -15.25 25.90 5.17
C PHE A 285 -13.76 25.88 5.49
N ILE A 286 -13.03 26.95 5.16
CA ILE A 286 -11.60 27.07 5.52
C ILE A 286 -11.42 27.07 7.04
N SER A 287 -12.30 27.77 7.76
CA SER A 287 -12.32 27.75 9.23
C SER A 287 -12.58 26.34 9.75
N SER A 288 -13.51 25.59 9.16
CA SER A 288 -13.79 24.19 9.52
C SER A 288 -12.60 23.26 9.32
N VAL A 289 -11.80 23.51 8.27
CA VAL A 289 -10.59 22.73 7.95
C VAL A 289 -9.47 23.00 8.96
N ASN A 290 -9.38 24.23 9.45
CA ASN A 290 -8.33 24.66 10.39
C ASN A 290 -8.67 24.45 11.87
N ALA A 291 -9.87 23.94 12.17
CA ALA A 291 -10.35 23.66 13.53
C ALA A 291 -9.88 22.30 14.03
#